data_AF-A0A961MNZ5-F1
#
_entry.id   AF-A0A961MNZ5-F1
#
_cell.length_a   1.000
_cell.length_b   1.000
_cell.length_c   1.000
_cell.angle_alpha   90.00
_cell.angle_beta   90.00
_cell.angle_gamma   90.00
#
_symmetry.space_group_name_H-M   'P 1'
#
loop_
_entity.id
_entity.type
_entity.pdbx_description
1 polymer ?
#
loop_
_entity_poly.entity_id
_entity_poly.type
_entity_poly.pdbx_seq_one_letter_code
_entity_poly.pdbx_strand_id
1 'polypeptide(L)'
;AMEVLAIGDPWDIATDVGPVIDSEAEAGIRDYLAANAKKVLKTLDVPQTGRFVPPTIIAVDGIGAVEREVFGPVLHLATFRAAELDRVVDAINGRGFGLTCGLHSRIDDRVERVTARLHMGNTYVNRNQIGAIVGSQPFGGEGMSGTGPKAGGPFYLARLQRPAEAPEPAAPGGAEVPATTLTKVFGTLDTGAWAARGDRIAALRAALGADHPALSAAAGLPAAPMDLPGPTGESNRLGLHPRGRVLCLGADGAAALAQALQALALGNPVLVVAPGAVEALRPLLKAGLPLAALDGHVAPEALTGLPDLALVAARGPADWLRALRRALAARPGAIVPLETAPVAPERYAAERHLCIDTTAAGGNASLLAASA
;
A
#
# COMPACT_ATOMS: atom_id res chain seq x y z
N ALA A 1 11.86 -22.45 -22.99
CA ALA A 1 10.57 -21.94 -22.48
C ALA A 1 10.03 -20.85 -23.40
N MET A 2 10.66 -19.67 -23.49
CA MET A 2 10.16 -18.60 -24.37
C MET A 2 10.00 -19.02 -25.83
N GLU A 3 10.94 -19.78 -26.39
CA GLU A 3 10.91 -20.22 -27.81
C GLU A 3 9.73 -21.11 -28.21
N VAL A 4 9.03 -21.71 -27.24
CA VAL A 4 7.88 -22.58 -27.52
C VAL A 4 6.54 -21.86 -27.42
N LEU A 5 6.54 -20.54 -27.17
CA LEU A 5 5.31 -19.73 -27.15
C LEU A 5 4.74 -19.58 -28.56
N ALA A 6 3.46 -19.91 -28.73
CA ALA A 6 2.69 -19.62 -29.92
C ALA A 6 2.08 -18.21 -29.84
N ILE A 7 2.47 -17.33 -30.77
CA ILE A 7 1.98 -15.96 -30.85
C ILE A 7 1.03 -15.86 -32.04
N GLY A 8 -0.22 -15.43 -31.81
CA GLY A 8 -1.24 -15.53 -32.84
C GLY A 8 -2.61 -14.99 -32.46
N ASP A 9 -3.61 -15.41 -33.22
CA ASP A 9 -5.01 -15.06 -32.97
C ASP A 9 -5.47 -15.71 -31.64
N PRO A 10 -5.92 -14.93 -30.63
CA PRO A 10 -6.38 -15.48 -29.36
C PRO A 10 -7.65 -16.33 -29.48
N TRP A 11 -8.31 -16.38 -30.63
CA TRP A 11 -9.40 -17.33 -30.90
C TRP A 11 -8.91 -18.76 -31.18
N ASP A 12 -7.63 -18.94 -31.50
CA ASP A 12 -7.04 -20.28 -31.61
C ASP A 12 -6.59 -20.77 -30.23
N ILE A 13 -7.03 -21.97 -29.85
CA ILE A 13 -6.65 -22.62 -28.59
C ILE A 13 -5.15 -22.88 -28.48
N ALA A 14 -4.45 -22.98 -29.61
CA ALA A 14 -3.01 -23.16 -29.64
C ALA A 14 -2.23 -21.87 -29.34
N THR A 15 -2.87 -20.70 -29.32
CA THR A 15 -2.22 -19.41 -29.06
C THR A 15 -1.97 -19.19 -27.57
N ASP A 16 -0.71 -18.95 -27.21
CA ASP A 16 -0.31 -18.58 -25.85
C ASP A 16 -0.35 -17.05 -25.61
N VAL A 17 0.03 -16.27 -26.63
CA VAL A 17 0.17 -14.81 -26.53
C VAL A 17 -0.56 -14.12 -27.68
N GLY A 18 -1.58 -13.33 -27.33
CA GLY A 18 -2.36 -12.53 -28.27
C GLY A 18 -1.76 -11.15 -28.60
N PRO A 19 -2.47 -10.33 -29.39
CA PRO A 19 -2.04 -8.97 -29.73
C PRO A 19 -2.17 -8.02 -28.53
N VAL A 20 -1.50 -6.86 -28.62
CA VAL A 20 -1.76 -5.72 -27.73
C VAL A 20 -3.04 -4.99 -28.15
N ILE A 21 -3.58 -4.18 -27.24
CA ILE A 21 -4.94 -3.64 -27.37
C ILE A 21 -5.11 -2.68 -28.55
N ASP A 22 -4.16 -1.77 -28.77
CA ASP A 22 -4.26 -0.73 -29.78
C ASP A 22 -2.89 -0.31 -30.37
N SER A 23 -2.96 0.55 -31.38
CA SER A 23 -1.80 1.01 -32.14
C SER A 23 -0.91 1.96 -31.32
N GLU A 24 -1.46 2.66 -30.32
CA GLU A 24 -0.68 3.53 -29.43
C GLU A 24 0.17 2.68 -28.50
N ALA A 25 -0.41 1.64 -27.88
CA ALA A 25 0.30 0.66 -27.08
C ALA A 25 1.38 -0.05 -27.92
N GLU A 26 1.03 -0.52 -29.12
CA GLU A 26 1.99 -1.16 -30.01
C GLU A 26 3.18 -0.25 -30.32
N ALA A 27 2.93 0.99 -30.76
CA ALA A 27 3.98 1.95 -31.08
C ALA A 27 4.84 2.27 -29.86
N GLY A 28 4.23 2.60 -28.72
CA GLY A 28 4.93 2.97 -27.51
C GLY A 28 5.81 1.85 -26.93
N ILE A 29 5.42 0.59 -27.10
CA ILE A 29 6.25 -0.56 -26.71
C ILE A 29 7.36 -0.80 -27.75
N ARG A 30 7.07 -0.75 -29.05
CA ARG A 30 8.07 -0.93 -30.11
C ARG A 30 9.18 0.13 -30.03
N ASP A 31 8.83 1.38 -29.78
CA ASP A 31 9.79 2.47 -29.58
C ASP A 31 10.69 2.21 -28.37
N TYR A 32 10.10 1.72 -27.28
CA TYR A 32 10.85 1.32 -26.09
C TYR A 32 11.84 0.17 -26.38
N LEU A 33 11.41 -0.84 -27.14
CA LEU A 33 12.27 -1.95 -27.56
C LEU A 33 13.40 -1.47 -28.47
N ALA A 34 13.12 -0.59 -29.44
CA ALA A 34 14.13 -0.02 -30.33
C ALA A 34 15.19 0.78 -29.56
N ALA A 35 14.77 1.60 -28.60
CA ALA A 35 15.68 2.35 -27.73
C ALA A 35 16.57 1.44 -26.86
N ASN A 36 16.12 0.21 -26.58
CA ASN A 36 16.83 -0.78 -25.77
C ASN A 36 17.39 -1.96 -26.59
N ALA A 37 17.46 -1.85 -27.92
CA ALA A 37 17.82 -2.98 -28.80
C ALA A 37 19.17 -3.62 -28.44
N LYS A 38 20.15 -2.82 -27.99
CA LYS A 38 21.49 -3.31 -27.57
C LYS A 38 21.47 -4.15 -26.28
N LYS A 39 20.37 -4.12 -25.52
CA LYS A 39 20.19 -4.83 -24.25
C LYS A 39 19.24 -6.03 -24.38
N VAL A 40 18.68 -6.27 -25.56
CA VAL A 40 17.77 -7.40 -25.79
C VAL A 40 18.56 -8.70 -25.69
N LEU A 41 18.12 -9.59 -24.80
CA LEU A 41 18.67 -10.93 -24.63
C LEU A 41 17.96 -11.95 -25.52
N LYS A 42 16.64 -11.79 -25.68
CA LYS A 42 15.81 -12.68 -26.51
C LYS A 42 14.56 -11.93 -26.96
N THR A 43 14.15 -12.17 -28.20
CA THR A 43 12.87 -11.74 -28.77
C THR A 43 12.34 -12.88 -29.63
N LEU A 44 11.03 -12.91 -29.88
CA LEU A 44 10.39 -13.85 -30.80
C LEU A 44 9.90 -13.13 -32.06
N ASP A 45 9.59 -13.91 -33.09
CA ASP A 45 8.87 -13.43 -34.27
C ASP A 45 7.37 -13.30 -33.94
N VAL A 46 6.70 -12.41 -34.68
CA VAL A 46 5.26 -12.18 -34.53
C VAL A 46 4.56 -12.22 -35.89
N PRO A 47 3.24 -12.49 -35.92
CA PRO A 47 2.44 -12.34 -37.13
C PRO A 47 2.60 -10.97 -37.78
N GLN A 48 2.56 -10.94 -39.12
CA GLN A 48 2.71 -9.71 -39.91
C GLN A 48 1.43 -8.85 -39.91
N THR A 49 0.29 -9.45 -39.60
CA THR A 49 -1.02 -8.79 -39.54
C THR A 49 -1.54 -8.76 -38.10
N GLY A 50 -2.21 -7.67 -37.73
CA GLY A 50 -2.64 -7.43 -36.36
C GLY A 50 -1.64 -6.61 -35.55
N ARG A 51 -2.00 -6.28 -34.31
CA ARG A 51 -1.23 -5.42 -33.41
C ARG A 51 -0.37 -6.26 -32.47
N PHE A 52 0.65 -6.90 -33.00
CA PHE A 52 1.51 -7.77 -32.20
C PHE A 52 2.78 -7.08 -31.77
N VAL A 53 3.17 -7.26 -30.52
CA VAL A 53 4.50 -6.88 -30.02
C VAL A 53 5.22 -8.17 -29.64
N PRO A 54 6.49 -8.36 -30.04
CA PRO A 54 7.19 -9.58 -29.73
C PRO A 54 7.44 -9.70 -28.22
N PRO A 55 7.15 -10.87 -27.60
CA PRO A 55 7.70 -11.19 -26.30
C PRO A 55 9.20 -10.96 -26.31
N THR A 56 9.69 -10.14 -25.37
CA THR A 56 11.08 -9.68 -25.36
C THR A 56 11.66 -9.70 -23.95
N ILE A 57 12.90 -10.19 -23.80
CA ILE A 57 13.68 -10.12 -22.56
C ILE A 57 14.78 -9.08 -22.74
N ILE A 58 14.89 -8.14 -21.79
CA ILE A 58 15.89 -7.07 -21.79
C ILE A 58 16.77 -7.18 -20.54
N ALA A 59 18.08 -7.17 -20.70
CA ALA A 59 19.02 -7.08 -19.58
C ALA A 59 19.03 -5.68 -18.98
N VAL A 60 18.98 -5.58 -17.65
CA VAL A 60 19.11 -4.33 -16.91
C VAL A 60 19.99 -4.53 -15.68
N ASP A 61 20.63 -3.45 -15.23
CA ASP A 61 21.53 -3.49 -14.05
C ASP A 61 20.76 -3.64 -12.72
N GLY A 62 19.45 -3.40 -12.74
CA GLY A 62 18.57 -3.48 -11.58
C GLY A 62 17.23 -2.81 -11.85
N ILE A 63 16.31 -2.91 -10.90
CA ILE A 63 14.97 -2.32 -11.04
C ILE A 63 15.06 -0.82 -11.34
N GLY A 64 16.07 -0.14 -10.78
CA GLY A 64 16.44 1.27 -11.00
C GLY A 64 16.50 1.73 -12.46
N ALA A 65 16.80 0.86 -13.42
CA ALA A 65 16.89 1.20 -14.83
C ALA A 65 15.52 1.28 -15.55
N VAL A 66 14.44 0.84 -14.91
CA VAL A 66 13.09 0.82 -15.51
C VAL A 66 12.34 2.10 -15.10
N GLU A 67 12.44 3.17 -15.87
CA GLU A 67 11.95 4.50 -15.46
C GLU A 67 10.43 4.62 -15.40
N ARG A 68 9.73 3.86 -16.25
CA ARG A 68 8.27 3.83 -16.35
C ARG A 68 7.76 2.42 -16.55
N GLU A 69 6.47 2.24 -16.32
CA GLU A 69 5.78 1.02 -16.69
C GLU A 69 5.75 0.84 -18.22
N VAL A 70 6.00 -0.38 -18.67
CA VAL A 70 5.88 -0.82 -20.06
C VAL A 70 4.82 -1.91 -20.10
N PHE A 71 3.60 -1.53 -20.45
CA PHE A 71 2.41 -2.40 -20.39
C PHE A 71 2.32 -3.33 -21.60
N GLY A 72 3.29 -4.24 -21.71
CA GLY A 72 3.44 -5.15 -22.85
C GLY A 72 4.24 -6.41 -22.50
N PRO A 73 4.49 -7.28 -23.49
CA PRO A 73 5.18 -8.55 -23.27
C PRO A 73 6.71 -8.36 -23.16
N VAL A 74 7.16 -7.49 -22.26
CA VAL A 74 8.57 -7.12 -22.05
C VAL A 74 8.98 -7.48 -20.64
N LEU A 75 9.95 -8.40 -20.51
CA LEU A 75 10.51 -8.81 -19.24
C LEU A 75 11.91 -8.22 -19.05
N HIS A 76 12.11 -7.47 -17.98
CA HIS A 76 13.44 -6.99 -17.59
C HIS A 76 14.13 -8.01 -16.67
N LEU A 77 15.36 -8.37 -17.01
CA LEU A 77 16.18 -9.30 -16.24
C LEU A 77 17.36 -8.57 -15.60
N ALA A 78 17.40 -8.58 -14.27
CA ALA A 78 18.55 -8.16 -13.48
C ALA A 78 19.13 -9.35 -12.73
N THR A 79 20.44 -9.32 -12.47
CA THR A 79 21.13 -10.31 -11.64
C THR A 79 21.69 -9.62 -10.39
N PHE A 80 21.76 -10.35 -9.28
CA PHE A 80 22.30 -9.85 -8.03
C PHE A 80 22.95 -11.00 -7.25
N ARG A 81 23.94 -10.70 -6.40
CA ARG A 81 24.51 -11.69 -5.50
C ARG A 81 23.57 -11.94 -4.34
N ALA A 82 23.56 -13.15 -3.77
CA ALA A 82 22.68 -13.50 -2.66
C ALA A 82 22.81 -12.55 -1.44
N ALA A 83 24.02 -12.05 -1.17
CA ALA A 83 24.27 -11.08 -0.10
C ALA A 83 23.65 -9.69 -0.34
N GLU A 84 23.24 -9.39 -1.57
CA GLU A 84 22.64 -8.11 -1.98
C GLU A 84 21.11 -8.14 -1.95
N LEU A 85 20.50 -9.27 -1.60
CA LEU A 85 19.03 -9.44 -1.58
C LEU A 85 18.33 -8.31 -0.83
N ASP A 86 18.88 -7.92 0.32
CA ASP A 86 18.30 -6.89 1.16
C ASP A 86 18.31 -5.52 0.47
N ARG A 87 19.38 -5.20 -0.28
CA ARG A 87 19.48 -3.99 -1.12
C ARG A 87 18.51 -4.05 -2.30
N VAL A 88 18.27 -5.23 -2.87
CA VAL A 88 17.29 -5.41 -3.95
C VAL A 88 15.88 -5.14 -3.44
N VAL A 89 15.52 -5.64 -2.25
CA VAL A 89 14.22 -5.34 -1.62
C VAL A 89 14.08 -3.84 -1.37
N ASP A 90 15.12 -3.16 -0.88
CA ASP A 90 15.09 -1.71 -0.69
C ASP A 90 14.93 -0.96 -2.01
N ALA A 91 15.59 -1.40 -3.08
CA ALA A 91 15.47 -0.81 -4.41
C ALA A 91 14.07 -1.01 -5.01
N ILE A 92 13.43 -2.17 -4.77
CA ILE A 92 12.06 -2.46 -5.16
C ILE A 92 11.09 -1.52 -4.43
N ASN A 93 11.16 -1.47 -3.10
CA ASN A 93 10.32 -0.58 -2.28
C ASN A 93 10.54 0.90 -2.65
N GLY A 94 11.79 1.29 -2.94
CA GLY A 94 12.18 2.63 -3.35
C GLY A 94 11.60 3.08 -4.70
N ARG A 95 11.00 2.18 -5.48
CA ARG A 95 10.26 2.58 -6.69
C ARG A 95 8.93 3.25 -6.39
N GLY A 96 8.40 3.13 -5.19
CA GLY A 96 7.13 3.74 -4.79
C GLY A 96 5.87 3.07 -5.36
N PHE A 97 6.02 2.06 -6.22
CA PHE A 97 4.96 1.12 -6.58
C PHE A 97 4.92 -0.04 -5.59
N GLY A 98 3.76 -0.69 -5.48
CA GLY A 98 3.53 -1.73 -4.48
C GLY A 98 2.35 -2.64 -4.82
N LEU A 99 2.25 -3.13 -6.06
CA LEU A 99 1.10 -3.94 -6.51
C LEU A 99 1.28 -5.44 -6.25
N THR A 100 2.13 -6.10 -7.06
CA THR A 100 2.44 -7.53 -6.92
C THR A 100 3.94 -7.77 -6.77
N CYS A 101 4.30 -8.81 -6.03
CA CYS A 101 5.67 -9.29 -5.96
C CYS A 101 5.71 -10.81 -5.84
N GLY A 102 6.50 -11.46 -6.69
CA GLY A 102 6.80 -12.89 -6.62
C GLY A 102 8.14 -13.16 -5.94
N LEU A 103 8.19 -14.16 -5.06
CA LEU A 103 9.42 -14.69 -4.46
C LEU A 103 9.47 -16.21 -4.66
N HIS A 104 10.55 -16.72 -5.23
CA HIS A 104 10.82 -18.16 -5.28
C HIS A 104 11.95 -18.50 -4.32
N SER A 105 11.64 -19.23 -3.25
CA SER A 105 12.62 -19.74 -2.29
C SER A 105 12.07 -20.91 -1.48
N ARG A 106 12.95 -21.88 -1.17
CA ARG A 106 12.68 -23.00 -0.24
C ARG A 106 13.25 -22.76 1.16
N ILE A 107 13.77 -21.56 1.44
CA ILE A 107 14.40 -21.21 2.71
C ILE A 107 13.43 -20.32 3.46
N ASP A 108 12.81 -20.85 4.52
CA ASP A 108 11.75 -20.16 5.26
C ASP A 108 12.22 -18.82 5.83
N ASP A 109 13.39 -18.78 6.48
CA ASP A 109 14.01 -17.54 6.97
C ASP A 109 14.14 -16.48 5.88
N ARG A 110 14.38 -16.88 4.62
CA ARG A 110 14.47 -15.94 3.50
C ARG A 110 13.08 -15.44 3.10
N VAL A 111 12.09 -16.32 3.07
CA VAL A 111 10.69 -15.95 2.79
C VAL A 111 10.20 -14.97 3.84
N GLU A 112 10.38 -15.28 5.11
CA GLU A 112 9.97 -14.41 6.22
C GLU A 112 10.69 -13.06 6.16
N ARG A 113 12.02 -13.07 6.01
CA ARG A 113 12.82 -11.83 5.96
C ARG A 113 12.42 -10.91 4.80
N VAL A 114 12.15 -11.47 3.63
CA VAL A 114 11.75 -10.67 2.45
C VAL A 114 10.31 -10.20 2.60
N THR A 115 9.37 -11.08 2.93
CA THR A 115 7.95 -10.73 3.02
C THR A 115 7.65 -9.73 4.14
N ALA A 116 8.39 -9.76 5.25
CA ALA A 116 8.27 -8.79 6.34
C ALA A 116 8.72 -7.36 5.96
N ARG A 117 9.59 -7.24 4.94
CA ARG A 117 10.14 -5.95 4.48
C ARG A 117 9.47 -5.41 3.22
N LEU A 118 8.79 -6.25 2.45
CA LEU A 118 8.17 -5.83 1.20
C LEU A 118 7.00 -4.88 1.44
N HIS A 119 6.99 -3.81 0.67
CA HIS A 119 5.91 -2.82 0.64
C HIS A 119 5.01 -3.11 -0.56
N MET A 120 4.28 -4.23 -0.47
CA MET A 120 3.53 -4.82 -1.57
C MET A 120 2.13 -5.21 -1.12
N GLY A 121 1.14 -4.81 -1.92
CA GLY A 121 -0.25 -5.20 -1.68
C GLY A 121 -0.45 -6.70 -1.81
N ASN A 122 0.13 -7.36 -2.81
CA ASN A 122 -0.02 -8.81 -3.03
C ASN A 122 1.35 -9.47 -3.23
N THR A 123 1.75 -10.32 -2.28
CA THR A 123 2.99 -11.10 -2.36
C THR A 123 2.67 -12.58 -2.61
N TYR A 124 3.42 -13.20 -3.51
CA TYR A 124 3.23 -14.58 -3.94
C TYR A 124 4.53 -15.36 -3.78
N VAL A 125 4.50 -16.46 -3.04
CA VAL A 125 5.67 -17.29 -2.76
C VAL A 125 5.55 -18.61 -3.50
N ASN A 126 6.59 -18.94 -4.27
CA ASN A 126 6.75 -20.17 -5.05
C ASN A 126 5.66 -20.43 -6.11
N ARG A 127 5.04 -19.37 -6.63
CA ARG A 127 4.01 -19.43 -7.68
C ARG A 127 4.07 -18.18 -8.57
N ASN A 128 3.24 -18.15 -9.61
CA ASN A 128 3.05 -16.93 -10.40
C ASN A 128 2.43 -15.79 -9.56
N GLN A 129 2.53 -14.56 -10.09
CA GLN A 129 2.07 -13.33 -9.43
C GLN A 129 0.84 -12.69 -10.11
N ILE A 130 0.06 -13.48 -10.84
CA ILE A 130 -1.11 -13.06 -11.63
C ILE A 130 -2.34 -13.88 -11.22
N GLY A 131 -3.53 -13.47 -11.67
CA GLY A 131 -4.76 -14.26 -11.48
C GLY A 131 -5.26 -14.31 -10.03
N ALA A 132 -5.24 -13.17 -9.35
CA ALA A 132 -5.76 -13.05 -7.99
C ALA A 132 -7.26 -13.40 -7.94
N ILE A 133 -7.64 -14.28 -7.02
CA ILE A 133 -8.99 -14.83 -6.85
C ILE A 133 -9.73 -13.99 -5.81
N VAL A 134 -10.91 -13.50 -6.16
CA VAL A 134 -11.78 -12.71 -5.27
C VAL A 134 -12.07 -13.47 -3.97
N GLY A 135 -11.96 -12.77 -2.82
CA GLY A 135 -12.18 -13.35 -1.49
C GLY A 135 -11.04 -14.25 -0.96
N SER A 136 -10.14 -14.71 -1.83
CA SER A 136 -8.98 -15.53 -1.48
C SER A 136 -7.69 -14.72 -1.48
N GLN A 137 -7.44 -13.99 -2.58
CA GLN A 137 -6.35 -13.01 -2.69
C GLN A 137 -6.90 -11.62 -3.03
N PRO A 138 -7.55 -10.92 -2.09
CA PRO A 138 -7.97 -9.53 -2.28
C PRO A 138 -6.87 -8.69 -2.96
N PHE A 139 -7.25 -8.00 -4.03
CA PHE A 139 -6.30 -7.42 -4.97
C PHE A 139 -6.26 -5.90 -4.88
N GLY A 140 -5.05 -5.35 -4.87
CA GLY A 140 -4.82 -3.91 -4.81
C GLY A 140 -3.47 -3.61 -4.16
N GLY A 141 -2.83 -2.53 -4.60
CA GLY A 141 -1.50 -2.17 -4.14
C GLY A 141 -1.47 -1.04 -3.11
N GLU A 142 -0.26 -0.61 -2.79
CA GLU A 142 0.04 0.59 -2.01
C GLU A 142 0.95 1.56 -2.79
N GLY A 143 1.12 2.78 -2.27
CA GLY A 143 1.90 3.83 -2.93
C GLY A 143 1.28 4.25 -4.28
N MET A 144 2.11 4.30 -5.32
CA MET A 144 1.66 4.65 -6.68
C MET A 144 0.74 3.59 -7.31
N SER A 145 0.63 2.40 -6.70
CA SER A 145 -0.23 1.32 -7.22
C SER A 145 -1.68 1.39 -6.76
N GLY A 146 -2.03 2.27 -5.83
CA GLY A 146 -3.42 2.46 -5.43
C GLY A 146 -3.61 2.99 -4.01
N THR A 147 -4.83 3.46 -3.74
CA THR A 147 -5.25 4.01 -2.45
C THR A 147 -5.79 2.95 -1.49
N GLY A 148 -6.25 1.82 -2.04
CA GLY A 148 -7.12 0.87 -1.35
C GLY A 148 -8.53 1.44 -1.08
N PRO A 149 -9.41 0.66 -0.43
CA PRO A 149 -9.22 -0.72 0.03
C PRO A 149 -9.11 -1.73 -1.14
N LYS A 150 -8.67 -2.95 -0.86
CA LYS A 150 -8.51 -3.99 -1.87
C LYS A 150 -9.85 -4.43 -2.47
N ALA A 151 -9.89 -4.56 -3.80
CA ALA A 151 -11.03 -5.16 -4.48
C ALA A 151 -11.14 -6.64 -4.11
N GLY A 152 -12.36 -7.13 -3.92
CA GLY A 152 -12.61 -8.50 -3.45
C GLY A 152 -12.18 -8.76 -2.00
N GLY A 153 -11.81 -7.71 -1.25
CA GLY A 153 -11.49 -7.77 0.17
C GLY A 153 -12.64 -7.31 1.08
N PRO A 154 -12.54 -7.56 2.39
CA PRO A 154 -13.63 -7.32 3.34
C PRO A 154 -13.96 -5.83 3.53
N PHE A 155 -13.02 -4.92 3.26
CA PHE A 155 -13.18 -3.48 3.51
C PHE A 155 -13.68 -2.68 2.30
N TYR A 156 -13.86 -3.34 1.14
CA TYR A 156 -14.21 -2.64 -0.11
C TYR A 156 -15.59 -1.99 -0.05
N LEU A 157 -16.60 -2.75 0.35
CA LEU A 157 -17.99 -2.27 0.37
C LEU A 157 -18.19 -1.13 1.38
N ALA A 158 -17.52 -1.18 2.52
CA ALA A 158 -17.55 -0.10 3.51
C ALA A 158 -17.11 1.25 2.92
N ARG A 159 -16.29 1.25 1.84
CA ARG A 159 -15.87 2.50 1.17
C ARG A 159 -16.96 3.14 0.33
N LEU A 160 -17.93 2.34 -0.10
CA LEU A 160 -19.04 2.76 -0.94
C LEU A 160 -20.27 3.17 -0.12
N GLN A 161 -20.18 3.05 1.21
CA GLN A 161 -21.23 3.47 2.12
C GLN A 161 -21.14 4.97 2.41
N ARG A 162 -22.29 5.61 2.57
CA ARG A 162 -22.36 6.96 3.11
C ARG A 162 -21.95 6.92 4.59
N PRO A 163 -20.99 7.75 5.04
CA PRO A 163 -20.67 7.86 6.46
C PRO A 163 -21.91 8.21 7.28
N ALA A 164 -21.95 7.79 8.55
CA ALA A 164 -22.98 8.22 9.47
C ALA A 164 -23.04 9.75 9.56
N GLU A 165 -24.24 10.29 9.53
CA GLU A 165 -24.47 11.73 9.62
C GLU A 165 -24.04 12.24 11.00
N ALA A 166 -23.25 13.30 11.01
CA ALA A 166 -22.75 13.95 12.22
C ALA A 166 -22.83 15.46 12.01
N PRO A 167 -23.02 16.26 13.08
CA PRO A 167 -23.00 17.71 12.97
C PRO A 167 -21.74 18.19 12.23
N GLU A 168 -21.94 19.11 11.28
CA GLU A 168 -20.84 19.70 10.53
C GLU A 168 -20.01 20.57 11.48
N PRO A 169 -18.72 20.22 11.73
CA PRO A 169 -17.88 21.03 12.60
C PRO A 169 -17.52 22.35 11.91
N ALA A 170 -17.23 23.37 12.71
CA ALA A 170 -16.69 24.64 12.19
C ALA A 170 -15.33 24.43 11.50
N ALA A 171 -14.91 25.40 10.68
CA ALA A 171 -13.54 25.42 10.18
C ALA A 171 -12.55 25.62 11.35
N PRO A 172 -11.32 25.08 11.27
CA PRO A 172 -10.32 25.33 12.29
C PRO A 172 -9.95 26.82 12.35
N GLY A 173 -9.90 27.35 13.57
CA GLY A 173 -9.40 28.69 13.86
C GLY A 173 -7.94 28.69 14.32
N GLY A 174 -7.54 29.74 15.03
CA GLY A 174 -6.19 29.88 15.59
C GLY A 174 -5.14 30.30 14.55
N ALA A 175 -3.89 30.42 14.99
CA ALA A 175 -2.78 30.81 14.12
C ALA A 175 -2.49 29.73 13.07
N GLU A 176 -2.12 30.16 11.87
CA GLU A 176 -1.63 29.25 10.84
C GLU A 176 -0.28 28.66 11.28
N VAL A 177 -0.14 27.34 11.20
CA VAL A 177 1.13 26.66 11.46
C VAL A 177 1.96 26.68 10.17
N PRO A 178 3.17 27.30 10.18
CA PRO A 178 4.00 27.38 8.99
C PRO A 178 4.37 26.00 8.43
N ALA A 179 4.38 25.86 7.10
CA ALA A 179 4.74 24.62 6.42
C ALA A 179 6.14 24.09 6.82
N THR A 180 7.09 24.98 7.11
CA THR A 180 8.43 24.60 7.61
C THR A 180 8.37 23.93 8.97
N THR A 181 7.50 24.41 9.87
CA THR A 181 7.25 23.78 11.18
C THR A 181 6.57 22.44 11.02
N LEU A 182 5.57 22.34 10.13
CA LEU A 182 4.90 21.06 9.82
C LEU A 182 5.91 20.03 9.34
N THR A 183 6.69 20.33 8.30
CA THR A 183 7.70 19.43 7.74
C THR A 183 8.72 18.99 8.79
N LYS A 184 9.21 19.94 9.61
CA LYS A 184 10.17 19.63 10.67
C LYS A 184 9.59 18.65 11.68
N VAL A 185 8.41 18.93 12.23
CA VAL A 185 7.79 18.08 13.25
C VAL A 185 7.40 16.73 12.66
N PHE A 186 6.78 16.71 11.48
CA PHE A 186 6.38 15.48 10.79
C PHE A 186 7.57 14.56 10.51
N GLY A 187 8.72 15.13 10.12
CA GLY A 187 9.96 14.40 9.88
C GLY A 187 10.58 13.75 11.12
N THR A 188 10.27 14.23 12.33
CA THR A 188 10.76 13.64 13.59
C THR A 188 9.98 12.42 14.06
N LEU A 189 8.82 12.15 13.47
CA LEU A 189 7.98 11.01 13.87
C LEU A 189 8.57 9.70 13.34
N ASP A 190 8.94 8.81 14.26
CA ASP A 190 9.40 7.45 13.95
C ASP A 190 8.26 6.59 13.40
N THR A 191 8.57 5.86 12.32
CA THR A 191 7.64 4.97 11.63
C THR A 191 7.82 3.50 12.01
N GLY A 192 8.92 3.13 12.69
CA GLY A 192 9.31 1.73 12.85
C GLY A 192 8.91 1.08 14.18
N ALA A 193 9.35 1.63 15.31
CA ALA A 193 9.26 0.92 16.59
C ALA A 193 7.81 0.70 17.04
N TRP A 194 6.96 1.70 16.81
CA TRP A 194 5.53 1.62 17.17
C TRP A 194 4.74 0.66 16.27
N ALA A 195 5.08 0.60 14.98
CA ALA A 195 4.46 -0.31 14.01
C ALA A 195 4.69 -1.80 14.36
N ALA A 196 5.81 -2.13 15.01
CA ALA A 196 6.12 -3.50 15.44
C ALA A 196 5.50 -3.88 16.79
N ARG A 197 4.98 -2.91 17.55
CA ARG A 197 4.49 -3.13 18.92
C ARG A 197 3.16 -3.89 18.94
N GLY A 198 3.09 -5.02 19.66
CA GLY A 198 1.87 -5.84 19.75
C GLY A 198 0.79 -5.32 20.72
N ASP A 199 1.17 -4.55 21.73
CA ASP A 199 0.31 -4.04 22.80
C ASP A 199 -0.18 -2.60 22.57
N ARG A 200 -0.19 -2.10 21.33
CA ARG A 200 -0.56 -0.71 20.99
C ARG A 200 -1.88 -0.25 21.61
N ILE A 201 -2.93 -1.07 21.49
CA ILE A 201 -4.26 -0.75 22.03
C ILE A 201 -4.20 -0.60 23.56
N ALA A 202 -3.52 -1.52 24.24
CA ALA A 202 -3.38 -1.49 25.70
C ALA A 202 -2.58 -0.26 26.15
N ALA A 203 -1.49 0.07 25.45
CA ALA A 203 -0.70 1.26 25.71
C ALA A 203 -1.52 2.56 25.53
N LEU A 204 -2.36 2.64 24.49
CA LEU A 204 -3.25 3.79 24.26
C LEU A 204 -4.32 3.93 25.34
N ARG A 205 -4.95 2.81 25.75
CA ARG A 205 -5.93 2.81 26.87
C ARG A 205 -5.29 3.27 28.17
N ALA A 206 -4.09 2.76 28.47
CA ALA A 206 -3.34 3.16 29.66
C ALA A 206 -2.98 4.65 29.65
N ALA A 207 -2.57 5.19 28.50
CA ALA A 207 -2.23 6.60 28.35
C ALA A 207 -3.46 7.52 28.46
N LEU A 208 -4.62 7.10 27.95
CA LEU A 208 -5.87 7.86 28.07
C LEU A 208 -6.48 7.80 29.48
N GLY A 209 -6.33 6.68 30.17
CA GLY A 209 -6.99 6.43 31.46
C GLY A 209 -8.50 6.16 31.37
N ALA A 210 -9.06 6.09 30.15
CA ALA A 210 -10.46 5.80 29.88
C ALA A 210 -10.63 5.11 28.51
N ASP A 211 -11.75 4.43 28.29
CA ASP A 211 -12.09 3.90 26.96
C ASP A 211 -12.58 5.03 26.05
N HIS A 212 -12.32 4.91 24.75
CA HIS A 212 -12.71 5.90 23.75
C HIS A 212 -13.30 5.19 22.53
N PRO A 213 -14.48 5.57 22.01
CA PRO A 213 -15.16 4.82 20.93
C PRO A 213 -14.29 4.56 19.70
N ALA A 214 -13.48 5.54 19.31
CA ALA A 214 -12.55 5.40 18.18
C ALA A 214 -11.44 4.36 18.43
N LEU A 215 -10.97 4.23 19.68
CA LEU A 215 -10.00 3.21 20.08
C LEU A 215 -10.67 1.84 20.19
N SER A 216 -11.90 1.76 20.71
CA SER A 216 -12.67 0.52 20.80
C SER A 216 -12.99 -0.03 19.39
N ALA A 217 -13.33 0.85 18.44
CA ALA A 217 -13.51 0.47 17.05
C ALA A 217 -12.22 -0.08 16.42
N ALA A 218 -11.07 0.59 16.64
CA ALA A 218 -9.78 0.11 16.16
C ALA A 218 -9.39 -1.24 16.78
N ALA A 219 -9.71 -1.45 18.07
CA ALA A 219 -9.50 -2.72 18.76
C ALA A 219 -10.37 -3.87 18.22
N GLY A 220 -11.45 -3.57 17.48
CA GLY A 220 -12.29 -4.56 16.81
C GLY A 220 -11.71 -5.09 15.50
N LEU A 221 -10.64 -4.48 14.97
CA LEU A 221 -9.94 -4.99 13.79
C LEU A 221 -8.99 -6.14 14.15
N PRO A 222 -8.75 -7.08 13.23
CA PRO A 222 -7.84 -8.19 13.46
C PRO A 222 -6.41 -7.69 13.66
N ALA A 223 -5.81 -8.04 14.80
CA ALA A 223 -4.41 -7.71 15.11
C ALA A 223 -3.41 -8.65 14.42
N ALA A 224 -3.81 -9.90 14.18
CA ALA A 224 -3.05 -10.89 13.43
C ALA A 224 -3.59 -11.02 11.99
N PRO A 225 -2.77 -11.50 11.04
CA PRO A 225 -3.25 -11.80 9.69
C PRO A 225 -4.44 -12.76 9.71
N MET A 226 -5.45 -12.47 8.89
CA MET A 226 -6.61 -13.34 8.69
C MET A 226 -6.27 -14.40 7.66
N ASP A 227 -6.54 -15.67 7.97
CA ASP A 227 -6.54 -16.73 6.97
C ASP A 227 -7.76 -16.56 6.07
N LEU A 228 -7.53 -16.61 4.76
CA LEU A 228 -8.56 -16.53 3.74
C LEU A 228 -8.75 -17.91 3.09
N PRO A 229 -9.98 -18.22 2.63
CA PRO A 229 -10.24 -19.48 1.94
C PRO A 229 -9.36 -19.58 0.69
N GLY A 230 -8.98 -20.79 0.30
CA GLY A 230 -8.18 -21.05 -0.89
C GLY A 230 -8.17 -22.54 -1.24
N PRO A 231 -7.61 -22.90 -2.40
CA PRO A 231 -7.45 -24.31 -2.76
C PRO A 231 -6.49 -25.02 -1.79
N THR A 232 -6.67 -26.32 -1.64
CA THR A 232 -5.70 -27.16 -0.92
C THR A 232 -4.31 -27.02 -1.54
N GLY A 233 -3.30 -26.89 -0.70
CA GLY A 233 -1.93 -26.66 -1.16
C GLY A 233 -1.54 -25.19 -1.21
N GLU A 234 -2.43 -24.30 -0.78
CA GLU A 234 -2.18 -22.87 -0.76
C GLU A 234 -2.51 -22.27 0.60
N SER A 235 -1.65 -21.37 1.09
CA SER A 235 -1.93 -20.53 2.25
C SER A 235 -2.20 -19.10 1.76
N ASN A 236 -3.34 -18.53 2.14
CA ASN A 236 -3.71 -17.14 1.82
C ASN A 236 -3.97 -16.37 3.10
N ARG A 237 -3.19 -15.30 3.32
CA ARG A 237 -3.26 -14.50 4.55
C ARG A 237 -3.37 -13.03 4.23
N LEU A 238 -4.32 -12.34 4.87
CA LEU A 238 -4.51 -10.90 4.76
C LEU A 238 -4.13 -10.20 6.07
N GLY A 239 -3.08 -9.40 6.03
CA GLY A 239 -2.61 -8.58 7.15
C GLY A 239 -3.03 -7.12 7.01
N LEU A 240 -3.21 -6.46 8.16
CA LEU A 240 -3.36 -5.01 8.27
C LEU A 240 -2.04 -4.40 8.75
N HIS A 241 -1.52 -3.45 7.98
CA HIS A 241 -0.25 -2.78 8.23
C HIS A 241 -0.46 -1.27 8.33
N PRO A 242 0.42 -0.54 9.05
CA PRO A 242 0.35 0.92 9.05
C PRO A 242 0.57 1.47 7.64
N ARG A 243 -0.14 2.55 7.30
CA ARG A 243 0.04 3.28 6.03
C ARG A 243 1.31 4.13 6.02
N GLY A 244 1.70 4.66 7.19
CA GLY A 244 2.81 5.60 7.31
C GLY A 244 2.42 6.79 8.19
N ARG A 245 2.99 7.97 7.92
CA ARG A 245 2.69 9.17 8.72
C ARG A 245 1.33 9.76 8.39
N VAL A 246 0.54 10.02 9.43
CA VAL A 246 -0.83 10.53 9.34
C VAL A 246 -0.89 11.96 9.88
N LEU A 247 -1.54 12.86 9.14
CA LEU A 247 -1.86 14.21 9.60
C LEU A 247 -3.34 14.29 9.99
N CYS A 248 -3.62 14.66 11.24
CA CYS A 248 -4.97 14.84 11.77
C CYS A 248 -5.29 16.34 11.92
N LEU A 249 -6.37 16.77 11.29
CA LEU A 249 -6.82 18.16 11.22
C LEU A 249 -8.27 18.28 11.68
N GLY A 250 -8.61 19.37 12.36
CA GLY A 250 -10.00 19.63 12.73
C GLY A 250 -10.22 20.92 13.49
N ALA A 251 -11.49 21.22 13.75
CA ALA A 251 -11.93 22.43 14.45
C ALA A 251 -11.36 22.58 15.86
N ASP A 252 -11.13 21.46 16.54
CA ASP A 252 -10.62 21.39 17.90
C ASP A 252 -9.82 20.10 18.15
N GLY A 253 -9.05 20.10 19.23
CA GLY A 253 -8.23 18.97 19.65
C GLY A 253 -9.02 17.71 20.03
N ALA A 254 -10.28 17.82 20.45
CA ALA A 254 -11.09 16.67 20.84
C ALA A 254 -11.56 15.85 19.62
N ALA A 255 -11.98 16.53 18.55
CA ALA A 255 -12.28 15.91 17.28
C ALA A 255 -11.03 15.25 16.67
N ALA A 256 -9.87 15.91 16.79
CA ALA A 256 -8.61 15.38 16.26
C ALA A 256 -8.04 14.23 17.11
N LEU A 257 -8.35 14.16 18.42
CA LEU A 257 -7.99 13.03 19.28
C LEU A 257 -8.57 11.71 18.75
N ALA A 258 -9.83 11.70 18.32
CA ALA A 258 -10.46 10.50 17.76
C ALA A 258 -9.74 9.99 16.50
N GLN A 259 -9.27 10.89 15.64
CA GLN A 259 -8.48 10.56 14.45
C GLN A 259 -7.11 9.98 14.85
N ALA A 260 -6.42 10.65 15.80
CA ALA A 260 -5.11 10.25 16.28
C ALA A 260 -5.12 8.86 16.92
N LEU A 261 -6.15 8.54 17.70
CA LEU A 261 -6.29 7.23 18.35
C LEU A 261 -6.43 6.09 17.35
N GLN A 262 -7.20 6.28 16.27
CA GLN A 262 -7.34 5.27 15.21
C GLN A 262 -6.02 5.07 14.47
N ALA A 263 -5.37 6.18 14.07
CA ALA A 263 -4.08 6.12 13.39
C ALA A 263 -3.01 5.42 14.24
N LEU A 264 -2.84 5.83 15.51
CA LEU A 264 -1.89 5.22 16.44
C LEU A 264 -2.22 3.75 16.71
N ALA A 265 -3.49 3.39 16.87
CA ALA A 265 -3.90 2.01 17.09
C ALA A 265 -3.45 1.08 15.95
N LEU A 266 -3.53 1.56 14.71
CA LEU A 266 -3.10 0.86 13.50
C LEU A 266 -1.59 0.99 13.22
N GLY A 267 -0.82 1.55 14.17
CA GLY A 267 0.64 1.61 14.10
C GLY A 267 1.20 2.81 13.36
N ASN A 268 0.36 3.79 12.99
CA ASN A 268 0.80 4.97 12.26
C ASN A 268 1.37 6.03 13.21
N PRO A 269 2.52 6.66 12.89
CA PRO A 269 2.91 7.93 13.50
C PRO A 269 1.93 9.05 13.14
N VAL A 270 1.68 9.97 14.08
CA VAL A 270 0.64 11.00 13.95
C VAL A 270 1.17 12.40 14.26
N LEU A 271 0.85 13.36 13.41
CA LEU A 271 0.86 14.77 13.74
C LEU A 271 -0.58 15.28 13.82
N VAL A 272 -0.94 15.90 14.94
CA VAL A 272 -2.21 16.60 15.10
C VAL A 272 -2.00 18.10 15.00
N VAL A 273 -2.81 18.78 14.18
CA VAL A 273 -2.87 20.23 14.12
C VAL A 273 -4.31 20.68 14.22
N ALA A 274 -4.67 21.23 15.38
CA ALA A 274 -5.99 21.77 15.67
C ALA A 274 -5.92 22.75 16.84
N PRO A 275 -6.86 23.69 16.98
CA PRO A 275 -6.98 24.51 18.19
C PRO A 275 -7.11 23.65 19.45
N GLY A 276 -6.23 23.85 20.44
CA GLY A 276 -6.22 23.12 21.71
C GLY A 276 -5.74 21.65 21.60
N ALA A 277 -5.09 21.28 20.49
CA ALA A 277 -4.54 19.95 20.30
C ALA A 277 -3.53 19.56 21.39
N VAL A 278 -2.66 20.48 21.81
CA VAL A 278 -1.61 20.17 22.81
C VAL A 278 -2.22 19.78 24.15
N GLU A 279 -3.29 20.45 24.55
CA GLU A 279 -4.02 20.14 25.78
C GLU A 279 -4.84 18.85 25.66
N ALA A 280 -5.63 18.71 24.59
CA ALA A 280 -6.48 17.54 24.38
C ALA A 280 -5.69 16.23 24.27
N LEU A 281 -4.47 16.27 23.70
CA LEU A 281 -3.61 15.10 23.53
C LEU A 281 -2.54 14.97 24.62
N ARG A 282 -2.54 15.81 25.65
CA ARG A 282 -1.54 15.81 26.74
C ARG A 282 -1.30 14.43 27.36
N PRO A 283 -2.32 13.58 27.64
CA PRO A 283 -2.08 12.25 28.20
C PRO A 283 -1.27 11.35 27.26
N LEU A 284 -1.56 11.41 25.95
CA LEU A 284 -0.86 10.63 24.92
C LEU A 284 0.56 11.13 24.68
N LEU A 285 0.77 12.46 24.66
CA LEU A 285 2.08 13.07 24.47
C LEU A 285 3.05 12.68 25.60
N LYS A 286 2.56 12.63 26.85
CA LYS A 286 3.38 12.22 28.01
C LYS A 286 3.79 10.75 27.98
N ALA A 287 3.07 9.90 27.24
CA ALA A 287 3.35 8.47 27.14
C ALA A 287 4.47 8.12 26.14
N GLY A 288 5.08 9.11 25.47
CA GLY A 288 6.20 8.88 24.54
C GLY A 288 5.80 8.13 23.27
N LEU A 289 4.54 8.26 22.85
CA LEU A 289 4.01 7.69 21.62
C LEU A 289 4.60 8.43 20.39
N PRO A 290 4.58 7.86 19.17
CA PRO A 290 5.00 8.57 17.95
C PRO A 290 3.93 9.58 17.52
N LEU A 291 3.71 10.58 18.38
CA LEU A 291 2.66 11.56 18.32
C LEU A 291 3.27 12.94 18.57
N ALA A 292 2.94 13.88 17.70
CA ALA A 292 3.15 15.30 17.93
C ALA A 292 1.82 16.06 17.83
N ALA A 293 1.70 17.17 18.54
CA ALA A 293 0.54 18.05 18.50
C ALA A 293 0.99 19.51 18.39
N LEU A 294 0.30 20.29 17.56
CA LEU A 294 0.50 21.72 17.40
C LEU A 294 -0.85 22.43 17.49
N ASP A 295 -0.91 23.52 18.24
CA ASP A 295 -2.10 24.36 18.29
C ASP A 295 -2.14 25.29 17.07
N GLY A 296 -3.29 25.32 16.39
CA GLY A 296 -3.51 26.17 15.22
C GLY A 296 -4.22 25.44 14.09
N HIS A 297 -4.04 25.93 12.86
CA HIS A 297 -4.59 25.31 11.66
C HIS A 297 -3.53 25.16 10.57
N VAL A 298 -3.84 24.34 9.56
CA VAL A 298 -2.99 24.13 8.39
C VAL A 298 -3.66 24.73 7.16
N ALA A 299 -2.97 25.64 6.49
CA ALA A 299 -3.38 26.13 5.17
C ALA A 299 -3.38 24.96 4.16
N PRO A 300 -4.42 24.78 3.32
CA PRO A 300 -4.48 23.69 2.34
C PRO A 300 -3.21 23.55 1.49
N GLU A 301 -2.61 24.67 1.08
CA GLU A 301 -1.43 24.73 0.21
C GLU A 301 -0.20 24.06 0.83
N ALA A 302 -0.10 24.06 2.17
CA ALA A 302 0.98 23.37 2.88
C ALA A 302 0.92 21.85 2.66
N LEU A 303 -0.26 21.30 2.37
CA LEU A 303 -0.42 19.87 2.07
C LEU A 303 0.20 19.48 0.74
N THR A 304 0.45 20.40 -0.20
CA THR A 304 1.05 20.05 -1.50
C THR A 304 2.51 19.61 -1.35
N GLY A 305 3.24 20.19 -0.40
CA GLY A 305 4.69 20.00 -0.22
C GLY A 305 5.11 19.12 0.97
N LEU A 306 4.17 18.65 1.80
CA LEU A 306 4.52 17.87 3.00
C LEU A 306 5.05 16.47 2.61
N PRO A 307 6.32 16.11 2.90
CA PRO A 307 6.88 14.81 2.52
C PRO A 307 6.31 13.66 3.34
N ASP A 308 6.37 12.44 2.81
CA ASP A 308 5.99 11.17 3.47
C ASP A 308 4.58 11.13 4.07
N LEU A 309 3.67 11.96 3.56
CA LEU A 309 2.28 12.03 3.98
C LEU A 309 1.51 10.84 3.43
N ALA A 310 1.10 9.91 4.31
CA ALA A 310 0.40 8.69 3.92
C ALA A 310 -1.13 8.84 3.96
N LEU A 311 -1.66 9.71 4.82
CA LEU A 311 -3.09 9.98 4.95
C LEU A 311 -3.33 11.32 5.67
N VAL A 312 -4.37 12.05 5.27
CA VAL A 312 -4.91 13.17 6.03
C VAL A 312 -6.27 12.78 6.58
N ALA A 313 -6.45 12.85 7.90
CA ALA A 313 -7.75 12.77 8.54
C ALA A 313 -8.22 14.18 8.85
N ALA A 314 -9.40 14.58 8.37
CA ALA A 314 -9.90 15.94 8.55
C ALA A 314 -11.40 15.98 8.88
N ARG A 315 -11.77 16.87 9.81
CA ARG A 315 -13.17 17.14 10.17
C ARG A 315 -13.44 18.63 10.19
N GLY A 316 -14.36 19.08 9.35
CA GLY A 316 -14.71 20.49 9.20
C GLY A 316 -15.71 20.68 8.08
N PRO A 317 -15.96 21.92 7.65
CA PRO A 317 -17.03 22.23 6.71
C PRO A 317 -16.69 21.83 5.28
N ALA A 318 -17.71 21.59 4.47
CA ALA A 318 -17.57 21.03 3.11
C ALA A 318 -16.62 21.82 2.21
N ASP A 319 -16.64 23.15 2.27
CA ASP A 319 -15.76 24.00 1.46
C ASP A 319 -14.30 23.91 1.89
N TRP A 320 -14.04 23.81 3.20
CA TRP A 320 -12.69 23.60 3.72
C TRP A 320 -12.15 22.22 3.33
N LEU A 321 -12.95 21.16 3.50
CA LEU A 321 -12.59 19.81 3.05
C LEU A 321 -12.34 19.75 1.54
N ARG A 322 -13.09 20.52 0.74
CA ARG A 322 -12.86 20.65 -0.71
C ARG A 322 -11.52 21.31 -1.01
N ALA A 323 -11.12 22.34 -0.25
CA ALA A 323 -9.82 22.97 -0.40
C ALA A 323 -8.67 22.00 -0.08
N LEU A 324 -8.77 21.25 1.03
CA LEU A 324 -7.79 20.20 1.36
C LEU A 324 -7.69 19.16 0.26
N ARG A 325 -8.83 18.69 -0.28
CA ARG A 325 -8.87 17.69 -1.36
C ARG A 325 -8.19 18.20 -2.63
N ARG A 326 -8.38 19.47 -3.00
CA ARG A 326 -7.71 20.08 -4.16
C ARG A 326 -6.19 20.14 -3.96
N ALA A 327 -5.72 20.54 -2.78
CA ALA A 327 -4.29 20.56 -2.49
C ALA A 327 -3.67 19.16 -2.51
N LEU A 328 -4.34 18.16 -1.93
CA LEU A 328 -3.88 16.77 -1.95
C LEU A 328 -3.84 16.20 -3.38
N ALA A 329 -4.83 16.54 -4.23
CA ALA A 329 -4.86 16.10 -5.63
C ALA A 329 -3.77 16.76 -6.50
N ALA A 330 -3.22 17.90 -6.09
CA ALA A 330 -2.13 18.57 -6.79
C ALA A 330 -0.74 18.00 -6.44
N ARG A 331 -0.65 17.07 -5.48
CA ARG A 331 0.61 16.44 -5.08
C ARG A 331 1.12 15.50 -6.18
N PRO A 332 2.44 15.45 -6.42
CA PRO A 332 3.04 14.39 -7.23
C PRO A 332 3.09 13.06 -6.46
N GLY A 333 3.20 11.95 -7.21
CA GLY A 333 3.37 10.62 -6.63
C GLY A 333 2.06 9.95 -6.23
N ALA A 334 2.10 9.20 -5.13
CA ALA A 334 0.95 8.42 -4.65
C ALA A 334 -0.24 9.33 -4.26
N ILE A 335 -1.45 8.89 -4.59
CA ILE A 335 -2.68 9.58 -4.19
C ILE A 335 -2.83 9.48 -2.67
N VAL A 336 -2.78 10.61 -1.98
CA VAL A 336 -2.97 10.67 -0.52
C VAL A 336 -4.47 10.73 -0.20
N PRO A 337 -5.03 9.76 0.55
CA PRO A 337 -6.43 9.78 0.94
C PRO A 337 -6.73 10.89 1.95
N LEU A 338 -7.89 11.52 1.77
CA LEU A 338 -8.54 12.39 2.76
C LEU A 338 -9.66 11.60 3.45
N GLU A 339 -9.47 11.27 4.72
CA GLU A 339 -10.46 10.59 5.54
C GLU A 339 -11.29 11.60 6.34
N THR A 340 -12.62 11.48 6.27
CA THR A 340 -13.56 12.44 6.86
C THR A 340 -14.59 11.79 7.77
N ALA A 341 -14.66 10.47 7.81
CA ALA A 341 -15.50 9.73 8.72
C ALA A 341 -15.01 9.92 10.17
N PRO A 342 -15.94 10.01 11.15
CA PRO A 342 -15.57 10.14 12.56
C PRO A 342 -14.80 8.91 13.07
N VAL A 343 -15.29 7.72 12.72
CA VAL A 343 -14.74 6.43 13.12
C VAL A 343 -14.77 5.50 11.91
N ALA A 344 -13.59 5.18 11.40
CA ALA A 344 -13.34 4.27 10.28
C ALA A 344 -11.89 3.74 10.38
N PRO A 345 -11.56 2.97 11.42
CA PRO A 345 -10.18 2.58 11.72
C PRO A 345 -9.50 1.80 10.58
N GLU A 346 -10.27 1.07 9.76
CA GLU A 346 -9.78 0.33 8.60
C GLU A 346 -9.16 1.25 7.53
N ARG A 347 -9.53 2.54 7.53
CA ARG A 347 -8.97 3.55 6.62
C ARG A 347 -7.54 3.93 6.96
N TYR A 348 -7.11 3.69 8.20
CA TYR A 348 -5.76 3.98 8.67
C TYR A 348 -4.80 2.80 8.46
N ALA A 349 -5.27 1.70 7.87
CA ALA A 349 -4.46 0.54 7.54
C ALA A 349 -4.26 0.37 6.02
N ALA A 350 -3.07 -0.11 5.64
CA ALA A 350 -2.79 -0.72 4.36
C ALA A 350 -3.03 -2.23 4.47
N GLU A 351 -3.72 -2.80 3.49
CA GLU A 351 -3.95 -4.23 3.42
C GLU A 351 -2.78 -4.89 2.66
N ARG A 352 -2.17 -5.94 3.20
CA ARG A 352 -1.16 -6.74 2.49
C ARG A 352 -1.54 -8.21 2.50
N HIS A 353 -1.54 -8.81 1.33
CA HIS A 353 -1.88 -10.20 1.11
C HIS A 353 -0.61 -11.02 0.86
N LEU A 354 -0.52 -12.19 1.49
CA LEU A 354 0.54 -13.17 1.28
C LEU A 354 -0.08 -14.52 0.86
N CYS A 355 0.22 -14.93 -0.39
CA CYS A 355 -0.10 -16.25 -0.92
C CYS A 355 1.17 -17.11 -0.92
N ILE A 356 1.11 -18.32 -0.37
CA ILE A 356 2.23 -19.27 -0.40
C ILE A 356 1.74 -20.58 -1.02
N ASP A 357 2.41 -21.02 -2.08
CA ASP A 357 2.29 -22.40 -2.55
C ASP A 357 3.01 -23.33 -1.57
N THR A 358 2.21 -24.05 -0.77
CA THR A 358 2.68 -25.02 0.22
C THR A 358 3.03 -26.37 -0.38
N THR A 359 2.80 -26.55 -1.69
CA THR A 359 3.10 -27.78 -2.45
C THR A 359 4.36 -27.68 -3.29
N ALA A 360 5.06 -26.54 -3.28
CA ALA A 360 6.26 -26.27 -4.08
C ALA A 360 7.42 -27.28 -3.85
N ALA A 361 7.37 -28.06 -2.77
CA ALA A 361 8.28 -29.17 -2.50
C ALA A 361 7.94 -30.47 -3.27
N GLY A 362 6.80 -30.53 -3.97
CA GLY A 362 6.35 -31.67 -4.76
C GLY A 362 5.24 -32.52 -4.11
N GLY A 363 4.60 -32.04 -3.04
CA GLY A 363 3.53 -32.77 -2.34
C GLY A 363 2.81 -31.92 -1.29
N ASN A 364 1.70 -32.41 -0.76
CA ASN A 364 0.89 -31.70 0.24
C ASN A 364 0.91 -32.45 1.59
N ALA A 365 1.62 -31.90 2.57
CA ALA A 365 1.76 -32.51 3.89
C ALA A 365 0.41 -32.64 4.63
N SER A 366 -0.47 -31.63 4.52
CA SER A 366 -1.79 -31.63 5.16
C SER A 366 -2.69 -32.75 4.63
N LEU A 367 -2.61 -33.05 3.33
CA LEU A 367 -3.36 -34.17 2.75
C LEU A 367 -2.82 -35.53 3.19
N LEU A 368 -1.49 -35.67 3.32
CA LEU A 368 -0.89 -36.91 3.84
C LEU A 368 -1.34 -37.17 5.29
N ALA A 369 -1.37 -36.14 6.13
CA ALA A 369 -1.84 -36.23 7.51
C ALA A 369 -3.35 -36.51 7.62
N ALA A 370 -4.18 -35.97 6.72
CA ALA A 370 -5.63 -36.21 6.71
C ALA A 370 -6.01 -37.64 6.27
N SER A 371 -5.11 -38.34 5.58
CA SER A 371 -5.30 -39.73 5.15
C SER A 371 -4.78 -40.79 6.13
N ALA A 372 -4.07 -40.37 7.19
CA ALA A 372 -3.46 -41.23 8.20
C ALA A 372 -4.38 -41.48 9.40
#